data_AF-A0A7S1QBW7-F1
#
_entry.id   AF-A0A7S1QBW7-F1
#
_cell.length_a   1.000
_cell.length_b   1.000
_cell.length_c   1.000
_cell.angle_alpha   90.00
_cell.angle_beta   90.00
_cell.angle_gamma   90.00
#
_symmetry.space_group_name_H-M   'P 1'
#
loop_
_entity.id
_entity.type
_entity.pdbx_description
1 polymer ?
#
loop_
_entity_poly.entity_id
_entity_poly.type
_entity_poly.pdbx_seq_one_letter_code
_entity_poly.pdbx_strand_id
1 'polypeptide(L)'
;RGLSSLLAGVLYALGAGVADGSLVAFYQHLERTGSFREHTSLAALLCSYFGSFGIVALLSGVIIAVWTHTVNSMNASGDGAAPKRRFNPTSFVSGAISGSMWAGANSCSVLASHFLGMALAFPITQTAVAFSGLLGVLVFGEIVGSRARTTFTFALVTILAGAVVLSQFGQPS
;
A
#
# COMPACT_ATOMS: atom_id res chain seq x y z
N ARG A 1 -4.17 -4.64 29.16
CA ARG A 1 -4.52 -4.00 27.86
C ARG A 1 -4.13 -4.87 26.65
N GLY A 2 -4.08 -6.21 26.76
CA GLY A 2 -3.31 -7.04 25.83
C GLY A 2 -4.08 -7.98 24.90
N LEU A 3 -5.29 -8.44 25.24
CA LEU A 3 -5.97 -9.48 24.46
C LEU A 3 -7.01 -8.92 23.47
N SER A 4 -7.80 -7.93 23.88
CA SER A 4 -8.82 -7.31 23.01
C SER A 4 -8.22 -6.46 21.88
N SER A 5 -7.10 -5.78 22.15
CA SER A 5 -6.34 -5.04 21.14
C SER A 5 -5.62 -5.95 20.15
N LEU A 6 -5.10 -7.10 20.63
CA LEU A 6 -4.51 -8.12 19.76
C LEU A 6 -5.58 -8.75 18.87
N LEU A 7 -6.75 -9.10 19.44
CA LEU A 7 -7.85 -9.69 18.69
C LEU A 7 -8.38 -8.73 17.62
N ALA A 8 -8.53 -7.44 17.96
CA ALA A 8 -8.92 -6.40 17.01
C ALA A 8 -7.87 -6.23 15.90
N GLY A 9 -6.57 -6.27 16.24
CA GLY A 9 -5.48 -6.23 15.26
C GLY A 9 -5.48 -7.43 14.31
N VAL A 10 -5.71 -8.64 14.83
CA VAL A 10 -5.80 -9.86 14.02
C VAL A 10 -7.04 -9.82 13.11
N LEU A 11 -8.20 -9.44 13.63
CA LEU A 11 -9.42 -9.30 12.82
C LEU A 11 -9.26 -8.24 11.72
N TYR A 12 -8.61 -7.12 12.02
CA TYR A 12 -8.30 -6.11 11.03
C TYR A 12 -7.33 -6.62 9.97
N ALA A 13 -6.27 -7.33 10.35
CA ALA A 13 -5.31 -7.92 9.43
C ALA A 13 -5.98 -8.97 8.50
N LEU A 14 -6.88 -9.78 9.03
CA LEU A 14 -7.67 -10.74 8.24
C LEU A 14 -8.62 -10.03 7.28
N GLY A 15 -9.34 -9.00 7.74
CA GLY A 15 -10.24 -8.22 6.89
C GLY A 15 -9.49 -7.49 5.77
N ALA A 16 -8.35 -6.88 6.08
CA ALA A 16 -7.47 -6.24 5.11
C ALA A 16 -6.91 -7.27 4.12
N GLY A 17 -6.49 -8.45 4.59
CA GLY A 17 -5.99 -9.52 3.74
C GLY A 17 -7.05 -10.10 2.80
N VAL A 18 -8.30 -10.24 3.24
CA VAL A 18 -9.42 -10.68 2.38
C VAL A 18 -9.77 -9.62 1.34
N ALA A 19 -9.82 -8.34 1.74
CA ALA A 19 -10.07 -7.24 0.82
C ALA A 19 -8.98 -7.14 -0.25
N ASP A 20 -7.72 -7.17 0.14
CA ASP A 20 -6.58 -7.15 -0.77
C ASP A 20 -6.54 -8.40 -1.67
N GLY A 21 -6.76 -9.58 -1.10
CA GLY A 21 -6.82 -10.84 -1.85
C GLY A 21 -7.97 -10.90 -2.86
N SER A 22 -9.10 -10.25 -2.58
CA SER A 22 -10.23 -10.17 -3.53
C SER A 22 -9.91 -9.35 -4.78
N LEU A 23 -9.07 -8.32 -4.65
CA LEU A 23 -8.57 -7.55 -5.80
C LEU A 23 -7.62 -8.41 -6.65
N VAL A 24 -6.77 -9.20 -6.00
CA VAL A 24 -5.85 -10.13 -6.67
C VAL A 24 -6.60 -11.23 -7.44
N ALA A 25 -7.69 -11.75 -6.87
CA ALA A 25 -8.52 -12.77 -7.53
C ALA A 25 -9.14 -12.26 -8.84
N PHE A 26 -9.55 -10.99 -8.89
CA PHE A 26 -10.05 -10.35 -10.12
C PHE A 26 -8.95 -10.22 -11.18
N TYR A 27 -7.74 -9.80 -10.80
CA TYR A 27 -6.60 -9.73 -11.71
C TYR A 27 -6.20 -11.10 -12.26
N GLN A 28 -6.19 -12.14 -11.41
CA GLN A 28 -5.92 -13.52 -11.85
C GLN A 28 -6.99 -14.05 -12.81
N HIS A 29 -8.25 -13.64 -12.62
CA HIS A 29 -9.32 -13.97 -13.55
C HIS A 29 -9.10 -13.32 -14.93
N LEU A 30 -8.70 -12.04 -14.96
CA LEU A 30 -8.37 -11.30 -16.19
C LEU A 30 -7.13 -11.84 -16.91
N GLU A 31 -6.13 -12.31 -16.15
CA GLU A 31 -4.93 -12.96 -16.69
C GLU A 31 -5.29 -14.29 -17.36
N ARG A 32 -6.14 -15.10 -16.73
CA ARG A 32 -6.60 -16.39 -17.27
C ARG A 32 -7.48 -16.28 -18.51
N THR A 33 -8.27 -15.21 -18.64
CA THR A 33 -9.12 -15.01 -19.82
C THR A 33 -8.37 -14.45 -21.03
N GLY A 34 -7.06 -14.19 -20.93
CA GLY A 34 -6.22 -13.77 -22.05
C GLY A 34 -6.44 -12.32 -22.51
N SER A 35 -7.43 -11.61 -21.97
CA SER A 35 -7.72 -10.21 -22.32
C SER A 35 -6.55 -9.26 -22.02
N PHE A 36 -5.63 -9.65 -21.12
CA PHE A 36 -4.43 -8.87 -20.82
C PHE A 36 -3.35 -8.97 -21.91
N ARG A 37 -3.35 -10.04 -22.72
CA ARG A 37 -2.27 -10.36 -23.65
C ARG A 37 -2.53 -9.88 -25.08
N GLU A 38 -3.78 -9.65 -25.47
CA GLU A 38 -4.13 -9.56 -26.89
C GLU A 38 -3.91 -8.20 -27.57
N HIS A 39 -4.09 -7.02 -26.93
CA HIS A 39 -4.13 -5.77 -27.75
C HIS A 39 -3.68 -4.44 -27.11
N THR A 40 -2.93 -4.42 -26.00
CA THR A 40 -2.49 -3.13 -25.41
C THR A 40 -0.97 -3.03 -25.37
N SER A 41 -0.43 -2.00 -26.04
CA SER A 41 0.96 -1.60 -25.82
C SER A 41 1.17 -1.31 -24.32
N LEU A 42 2.34 -1.63 -23.78
CA LEU A 42 2.70 -1.35 -22.38
C LEU A 42 2.31 0.09 -21.97
N ALA A 43 2.50 1.03 -22.91
CA ALA A 43 2.10 2.42 -22.77
C ALA A 43 0.59 2.60 -22.57
N ALA A 44 -0.25 1.90 -23.32
CA ALA A 44 -1.71 1.99 -23.19
C ALA A 44 -2.22 1.36 -21.88
N LEU A 45 -1.59 0.28 -21.41
CA LEU A 45 -1.88 -0.31 -20.09
C LEU A 45 -1.50 0.65 -18.95
N LEU A 46 -0.31 1.24 -19.01
CA LEU A 46 0.11 2.22 -18.01
C LEU A 46 -0.77 3.48 -18.07
N CYS A 47 -1.10 3.98 -19.26
CA CYS A 47 -1.99 5.13 -19.42
C CYS A 47 -3.40 4.86 -18.88
N SER A 48 -3.97 3.67 -19.10
CA SER A 48 -5.29 3.33 -18.56
C SER A 48 -5.24 3.12 -17.05
N TYR A 49 -4.18 2.49 -16.53
CA TYR A 49 -3.97 2.31 -15.09
C TYR A 49 -3.77 3.66 -14.38
N PHE A 50 -2.84 4.49 -14.83
CA PHE A 50 -2.61 5.82 -14.26
C PHE A 50 -3.80 6.75 -14.46
N GLY A 51 -4.50 6.67 -15.59
CA GLY A 51 -5.69 7.46 -15.85
C GLY A 51 -6.83 7.10 -14.91
N SER A 52 -7.18 5.82 -14.80
CA SER A 52 -8.22 5.33 -13.90
C SER A 52 -7.86 5.54 -12.44
N PHE A 53 -6.62 5.22 -12.04
CA PHE A 53 -6.12 5.44 -10.69
C PHE A 53 -6.10 6.93 -10.33
N GLY A 54 -5.63 7.80 -11.23
CA GLY A 54 -5.61 9.24 -11.03
C GLY A 54 -7.00 9.82 -10.80
N ILE A 55 -8.00 9.37 -11.57
CA ILE A 55 -9.40 9.77 -11.37
C ILE A 55 -9.90 9.31 -10.00
N VAL A 56 -9.67 8.06 -9.61
CA VAL A 56 -10.08 7.53 -8.30
C VAL A 56 -9.38 8.24 -7.15
N ALA A 57 -8.08 8.54 -7.28
CA ALA A 57 -7.30 9.30 -6.30
C ALA A 57 -7.82 10.73 -6.14
N LEU A 58 -8.20 11.40 -7.23
CA LEU A 58 -8.82 12.71 -7.18
C LEU A 58 -10.18 12.67 -6.48
N LEU A 59 -11.05 11.73 -6.86
CA LEU A 59 -12.37 11.59 -6.25
C LEU A 59 -12.28 11.25 -4.75
N SER A 60 -11.45 10.28 -4.39
CA SER A 60 -11.21 9.91 -2.99
C SER A 60 -10.60 11.06 -2.18
N GLY A 61 -9.66 11.81 -2.76
CA GLY A 61 -9.10 13.01 -2.14
C GLY A 61 -10.14 14.10 -1.87
N VAL A 62 -11.05 14.35 -2.83
CA VAL A 62 -12.17 15.29 -2.66
C VAL A 62 -13.13 14.79 -1.58
N ILE A 63 -13.49 13.50 -1.58
CA ILE A 63 -14.38 12.91 -0.57
C ILE A 63 -13.77 13.05 0.83
N ILE A 64 -12.48 12.71 1.01
CA ILE A 64 -11.79 12.84 2.29
C ILE A 64 -11.70 14.31 2.71
N ALA A 65 -11.43 15.24 1.79
CA ALA A 65 -11.39 16.67 2.10
C ALA A 65 -12.77 17.18 2.55
N VAL A 66 -13.84 16.80 1.86
CA VAL A 66 -15.22 17.17 2.24
C VAL A 66 -15.61 16.52 3.56
N TRP A 67 -15.33 15.23 3.75
CA TRP A 67 -15.60 14.51 4.99
C TRP A 67 -14.88 15.11 6.19
N THR A 68 -13.60 15.41 6.05
CA THR A 68 -12.83 16.04 7.13
C THR A 68 -13.36 17.44 7.43
N HIS A 69 -13.77 18.20 6.43
CA HIS A 69 -14.41 19.49 6.64
C HIS A 69 -15.76 19.37 7.37
N THR A 70 -16.63 18.44 6.96
CA THR A 70 -17.95 18.24 7.59
C THR A 70 -17.81 17.75 9.03
N VAL A 71 -16.97 16.75 9.29
CA VAL A 71 -16.69 16.25 10.65
C VAL A 71 -16.11 17.33 11.54
N ASN A 72 -15.16 18.12 11.04
CA ASN A 72 -14.61 19.24 11.81
C ASN A 72 -15.67 20.32 12.07
N SER A 73 -16.57 20.60 11.13
CA SER A 73 -17.65 21.58 11.32
C SER A 73 -18.69 21.12 12.35
N MET A 74 -18.98 19.82 12.42
CA MET A 74 -19.86 19.23 13.44
C MET A 74 -19.21 19.23 14.83
N ASN A 75 -17.92 18.94 14.92
CA ASN A 75 -17.18 18.96 16.19
C ASN A 75 -16.92 20.38 16.71
N ALA A 76 -16.86 21.40 15.83
CA ALA A 76 -16.69 22.80 16.23
C ALA A 76 -17.94 23.43 16.86
N SER A 77 -19.10 22.75 16.82
CA SER A 77 -20.32 23.19 17.52
C SER A 77 -20.31 22.90 19.04
N GLY A 78 -19.30 22.18 19.55
CA GLY A 78 -19.05 21.99 20.98
C GLY A 78 -17.84 22.79 21.45
N ASP A 79 -18.09 23.92 22.13
CA ASP A 79 -17.22 24.75 22.99
C ASP A 79 -15.68 24.57 22.95
N GLY A 80 -15.09 24.69 21.76
CA GLY A 80 -13.64 24.64 21.57
C GLY A 80 -13.26 24.86 20.11
N ALA A 81 -13.16 26.13 19.71
CA ALA A 81 -12.86 26.54 18.34
C ALA A 81 -11.72 25.71 17.72
N ALA A 82 -12.07 24.82 16.79
CA ALA A 82 -11.09 24.02 16.07
C ALA A 82 -10.07 24.96 15.38
N PRO A 83 -8.77 24.67 15.46
CA PRO A 83 -7.76 25.55 14.88
C PRO A 83 -8.02 25.70 13.38
N LYS A 84 -8.09 26.95 12.90
CA LYS A 84 -8.13 27.27 11.46
C LYS A 84 -6.93 26.61 10.78
N ARG A 85 -7.11 25.44 10.17
CA ARG A 85 -6.08 24.76 9.39
C ARG A 85 -5.83 25.61 8.15
N ARG A 86 -4.82 26.48 8.23
CA ARG A 86 -4.34 27.23 7.06
C ARG A 86 -3.75 26.23 6.09
N PHE A 87 -4.09 26.37 4.81
CA PHE A 87 -3.49 25.59 3.74
C PHE A 87 -1.98 25.78 3.81
N ASN A 88 -1.26 24.76 4.24
CA ASN A 88 0.19 24.79 4.30
C ASN A 88 0.73 24.22 2.99
N PRO A 89 1.32 25.05 2.10
CA PRO A 89 1.84 24.57 0.83
C PRO A 89 2.90 23.48 1.00
N THR A 90 3.63 23.47 2.12
CA THR A 90 4.60 22.40 2.44
C THR A 90 3.93 21.05 2.67
N SER A 91 2.73 21.03 3.29
CA SER A 91 1.95 19.80 3.46
C SER A 91 1.37 19.29 2.14
N PHE A 92 1.04 20.20 1.23
CA PHE A 92 0.59 19.82 -0.12
C PHE A 92 1.73 19.20 -0.93
N VAL A 93 2.91 19.82 -0.92
CA VAL A 93 4.09 19.30 -1.64
C VAL A 93 4.55 17.95 -1.11
N SER A 94 4.61 17.78 0.23
CA SER A 94 4.95 16.48 0.83
C SER A 94 3.92 15.40 0.50
N GLY A 95 2.62 15.75 0.50
CA GLY A 95 1.56 14.86 0.04
C GLY A 95 1.70 14.47 -1.44
N ALA A 96 2.03 15.43 -2.31
CA ALA A 96 2.25 15.19 -3.73
C ALA A 96 3.44 14.25 -3.96
N ILE A 97 4.58 14.49 -3.29
CA ILE A 97 5.77 13.62 -3.38
C ILE A 97 5.42 12.20 -2.91
N SER A 98 4.76 12.06 -1.76
CA SER A 98 4.34 10.77 -1.23
C SER A 98 3.40 10.03 -2.18
N GLY A 99 2.44 10.75 -2.79
CA GLY A 99 1.51 10.20 -3.77
C GLY A 99 2.21 9.76 -5.05
N SER A 100 3.16 10.56 -5.57
CA SER A 100 3.96 10.21 -6.75
C SER A 100 4.83 8.99 -6.51
N MET A 101 5.47 8.88 -5.33
CA MET A 101 6.25 7.69 -4.95
C MET A 101 5.37 6.45 -4.88
N TRP A 102 4.16 6.56 -4.28
CA TRP A 102 3.20 5.47 -4.21
C TRP A 102 2.72 5.03 -5.60
N ALA A 103 2.41 5.98 -6.49
CA ALA A 103 1.96 5.68 -7.85
C ALA A 103 3.09 5.02 -8.68
N GLY A 104 4.32 5.49 -8.52
CA GLY A 104 5.50 4.88 -9.13
C GLY A 104 5.69 3.43 -8.68
N ALA A 105 5.63 3.17 -7.37
CA ALA A 105 5.76 1.82 -6.81
C ALA A 105 4.65 0.87 -7.31
N ASN A 106 3.40 1.33 -7.36
CA ASN A 106 2.29 0.53 -7.90
C ASN A 106 2.45 0.22 -9.38
N SER A 107 3.03 1.13 -10.15
CA SER A 107 3.29 0.90 -11.57
C SER A 107 4.37 -0.15 -11.78
N CYS A 108 5.43 -0.11 -10.96
CA CYS A 108 6.40 -1.19 -10.90
C CYS A 108 5.76 -2.52 -10.50
N SER A 109 4.77 -2.53 -9.59
CA SER A 109 4.01 -3.73 -9.23
C SER A 109 3.22 -4.28 -10.41
N VAL A 110 2.53 -3.43 -11.18
CA VAL A 110 1.79 -3.84 -12.38
C VAL A 110 2.74 -4.41 -13.45
N LEU A 111 3.90 -3.77 -13.65
CA LEU A 111 4.93 -4.27 -14.56
C LEU A 111 5.49 -5.62 -14.10
N ALA A 112 5.78 -5.78 -12.81
CA ALA A 112 6.23 -7.06 -12.25
C ALA A 112 5.17 -8.15 -12.46
N SER A 113 3.89 -7.84 -12.23
CA SER A 113 2.78 -8.76 -12.50
C SER A 113 2.68 -9.15 -13.97
N HIS A 114 2.95 -8.23 -14.89
CA HIS A 114 2.92 -8.51 -16.32
C HIS A 114 4.08 -9.43 -16.77
N PHE A 115 5.29 -9.24 -16.22
CA PHE A 115 6.48 -10.00 -16.65
C PHE A 115 6.71 -11.30 -15.89
N LEU A 116 6.37 -11.35 -14.60
CA LEU A 116 6.62 -12.52 -13.74
C LEU A 116 5.34 -13.31 -13.42
N GLY A 117 4.17 -12.81 -13.81
CA GLY A 117 2.88 -13.35 -13.41
C GLY A 117 2.50 -12.98 -11.96
N MET A 118 1.20 -12.99 -11.66
CA MET A 118 0.67 -12.57 -10.35
C MET A 118 1.21 -13.42 -9.18
N ALA A 119 1.54 -14.69 -9.42
CA ALA A 119 2.02 -15.62 -8.39
C ALA A 119 3.41 -15.24 -7.84
N LEU A 120 4.27 -14.64 -8.66
CA LEU A 120 5.63 -14.21 -8.27
C LEU A 120 5.69 -12.73 -7.94
N ALA A 121 4.96 -11.91 -8.69
CA ALA A 121 4.98 -10.46 -8.50
C ALA A 121 4.45 -10.05 -7.12
N PHE A 122 3.38 -10.69 -6.63
CA PHE A 122 2.74 -10.30 -5.38
C PHE A 122 3.64 -10.53 -4.15
N PRO A 123 4.27 -11.71 -3.94
CA PRO A 123 5.20 -11.85 -2.83
C PRO A 123 6.44 -10.94 -2.94
N ILE A 124 6.91 -10.66 -4.17
CA ILE A 124 8.04 -9.75 -4.40
C ILE A 124 7.69 -8.34 -3.95
N THR A 125 6.50 -7.83 -4.27
CA THR A 125 6.10 -6.47 -3.86
C THR A 125 5.94 -6.37 -2.34
N GLN A 126 5.55 -7.45 -1.66
CA GLN A 126 5.49 -7.49 -0.19
C GLN A 126 6.87 -7.40 0.48
N THR A 127 7.96 -7.70 -0.23
CA THR A 127 9.32 -7.44 0.30
C THR A 127 9.59 -5.94 0.51
N ALA A 128 8.80 -5.04 -0.08
CA ALA A 128 8.88 -3.60 0.20
C ALA A 128 8.69 -3.28 1.68
N VAL A 129 7.91 -4.10 2.42
CA VAL A 129 7.71 -3.94 3.87
C VAL A 129 9.02 -4.10 4.64
N ALA A 130 9.92 -4.97 4.18
CA ALA A 130 11.26 -5.14 4.77
C ALA A 130 12.08 -3.84 4.65
N PHE A 131 12.07 -3.22 3.47
CA PHE A 131 12.77 -1.96 3.22
C PHE A 131 12.16 -0.79 4.00
N SER A 132 10.83 -0.67 4.00
CA SER A 132 10.12 0.35 4.79
C SER A 132 10.40 0.20 6.28
N GLY A 133 10.39 -1.02 6.81
CA GLY A 133 10.76 -1.29 8.20
C GLY A 133 12.21 -0.93 8.51
N LEU A 134 13.15 -1.26 7.62
CA LEU A 134 14.56 -0.89 7.78
C LEU A 134 14.75 0.63 7.82
N LEU A 135 14.08 1.37 6.94
CA LEU A 135 14.08 2.83 6.96
C LEU A 135 13.45 3.37 8.25
N GLY A 136 12.35 2.79 8.73
CA GLY A 136 11.74 3.07 10.03
C GLY A 136 12.72 2.97 11.20
N VAL A 137 13.54 1.92 11.20
CA VAL A 137 14.55 1.69 12.24
C VAL A 137 15.77 2.61 12.10
N LEU A 138 16.31 2.75 10.89
CA LEU A 138 17.58 3.44 10.64
C LEU A 138 17.43 4.96 10.55
N VAL A 139 16.36 5.45 9.94
CA VAL A 139 16.14 6.89 9.66
C VAL A 139 15.29 7.52 10.76
N PHE A 140 14.19 6.88 11.13
CA PHE A 140 13.22 7.44 12.07
C PHE A 140 13.42 6.99 13.51
N GLY A 141 14.23 5.94 13.73
CA GLY A 141 14.54 5.44 15.07
C GLY A 141 13.33 4.88 15.83
N GLU A 142 12.27 4.45 15.12
CA GLU A 142 10.97 4.14 15.72
C GLU A 142 10.99 2.90 16.63
N ILE A 143 11.97 2.00 16.45
CA ILE A 143 12.10 0.77 17.24
C ILE A 143 13.25 0.89 18.26
N VAL A 144 12.91 1.41 19.43
CA VAL A 144 13.87 1.69 20.52
C VAL A 144 14.07 0.49 21.46
N GLY A 145 13.02 -0.31 21.70
CA GLY A 145 13.06 -1.42 22.67
C GLY A 145 13.83 -2.66 22.17
N SER A 146 14.67 -3.27 23.01
CA SER A 146 15.47 -4.44 22.63
C SER A 146 14.63 -5.62 22.16
N ARG A 147 13.51 -5.91 22.85
CA ARG A 147 12.56 -6.97 22.46
C ARG A 147 11.88 -6.67 21.12
N ALA A 148 11.51 -5.42 20.88
CA ALA A 148 10.89 -5.02 19.61
C ALA A 148 11.90 -5.12 18.46
N ARG A 149 13.16 -4.76 18.71
CA ARG A 149 14.26 -4.88 17.74
C ARG A 149 14.54 -6.34 17.39
N THR A 150 14.60 -7.24 18.37
CA THR A 150 14.82 -8.68 18.11
C THR A 150 13.66 -9.29 17.31
N THR A 151 12.40 -8.94 17.64
CA THR A 151 11.23 -9.43 16.89
C THR A 151 11.23 -8.88 15.47
N PHE A 152 11.57 -7.61 15.29
CA PHE A 152 11.70 -7.00 13.96
C PHE A 152 12.79 -7.67 13.13
N THR A 153 13.98 -7.90 13.70
CA THR A 153 15.08 -8.60 13.01
C THR A 153 14.67 -10.03 12.61
N PHE A 154 13.97 -10.76 13.48
CA PHE A 154 13.48 -12.11 13.15
C PHE A 154 12.46 -12.09 12.01
N ALA A 155 11.50 -11.15 12.05
CA ALA A 155 10.53 -10.97 10.97
C ALA A 155 11.22 -10.61 9.64
N LEU A 156 12.23 -9.73 9.68
CA LEU A 156 13.00 -9.32 8.52
C LEU A 156 13.74 -10.51 7.88
N VAL A 157 14.45 -11.32 8.69
CA VAL A 157 15.14 -12.52 8.22
C VAL A 157 14.15 -13.52 7.60
N THR A 158 12.97 -13.68 8.20
CA THR A 158 11.92 -14.57 7.69
C THR A 158 11.43 -14.13 6.31
N ILE A 159 11.17 -12.83 6.12
CA ILE A 159 10.76 -12.26 4.83
C ILE A 159 11.84 -12.46 3.77
N LEU A 160 13.10 -12.17 4.11
CA LEU A 160 14.24 -12.33 3.20
C LEU A 160 14.46 -13.80 2.81
N ALA A 161 14.36 -14.71 3.77
CA ALA A 161 14.45 -16.15 3.50
C ALA A 161 13.34 -16.61 2.55
N GLY A 162 12.10 -16.16 2.78
CA GLY A 162 10.97 -16.43 1.87
C GLY A 162 11.21 -15.90 0.45
N ALA A 163 11.75 -14.69 0.33
CA ALA A 163 12.09 -14.10 -0.97
C ALA A 163 13.19 -14.88 -1.70
N VAL A 164 14.23 -15.34 -1.00
CA VAL A 164 15.30 -16.17 -1.57
C VAL A 164 14.76 -17.50 -2.06
N VAL A 165 13.95 -18.20 -1.25
CA VAL A 165 13.31 -19.45 -1.66
C VAL A 165 12.42 -19.22 -2.89
N LEU A 166 11.61 -18.17 -2.89
CA LEU A 166 10.78 -17.83 -4.02
C LEU A 166 11.59 -17.53 -5.28
N SER A 167 12.75 -16.87 -5.16
CA SER A 167 13.62 -16.60 -6.31
C SER A 167 14.22 -17.88 -6.92
N GLN A 168 14.42 -18.93 -6.13
CA GLN A 168 15.00 -20.20 -6.59
C GLN A 168 13.97 -21.12 -7.23
N PHE A 169 12.74 -21.13 -6.69
CA PHE A 169 11.68 -22.05 -7.12
C PHE A 169 10.57 -21.38 -7.95
N GLY A 170 10.60 -20.05 -8.06
CA GLY A 170 9.64 -19.28 -8.84
C GLY A 170 9.94 -19.35 -10.33
N GLN A 171 9.29 -20.27 -11.03
CA GLN A 171 9.30 -20.31 -12.48
C GLN A 171 8.23 -19.32 -12.99
N PRO A 172 8.57 -18.37 -13.88
CA PRO A 172 7.56 -17.56 -14.55
C PRO A 172 6.70 -18.48 -15.43
N SER A 173 5.39 -18.48 -15.20
CA SER A 173 4.39 -19.27 -15.94
C SER A 173 3.98 -18.60 -17.25
#